data_AF-A0A833PU74-F1
#
_entry.id   AF-A0A833PU74-F1
#
_cell.length_a   1.000
_cell.length_b   1.000
_cell.length_c   1.000
_cell.angle_alpha   90.00
_cell.angle_beta   90.00
_cell.angle_gamma   90.00
#
_symmetry.space_group_name_H-M   'P 1'
#
loop_
_entity.id
_entity.type
_entity.pdbx_description
1 polymer ?
#
loop_
_entity_poly.entity_id
_entity_poly.type
_entity_poly.pdbx_seq_one_letter_code
_entity_poly.pdbx_strand_id
1 'polypeptide(L)'
;MVMLHEADIVARTLINVLDPSQEQRSVCLRAQRTRYKARRVGLRQWEEDDACARTEPPARIAVMERLSLYMISVSWSDSCSGRYAEQIWCRSRARVPSTCALTGRAIQRGDPVFRPRGSEACLPANRQRMILAATVQSSIDAADARSTGS
;
A
#
# COMPACT_ATOMS: atom_id res chain seq x y z
N MET A 1 45.44 -13.45 24.44
CA MET A 1 45.28 -13.46 22.96
C MET A 1 43.79 -13.40 22.66
N VAL A 2 43.20 -12.20 22.66
CA VAL A 2 41.76 -11.95 22.47
C VAL A 2 41.57 -11.46 21.03
N MET A 3 41.64 -12.37 20.05
CA MET A 3 41.52 -12.03 18.62
C MET A 3 40.31 -12.70 17.96
N LEU A 4 39.55 -13.53 18.69
CA LEU A 4 38.36 -14.20 18.16
C LEU A 4 37.05 -13.48 18.48
N HIS A 5 37.08 -12.46 19.35
CA HIS A 5 35.88 -11.81 19.86
C HIS A 5 35.19 -10.91 18.83
N GLU A 6 35.96 -10.17 18.02
CA GLU A 6 35.38 -9.27 17.00
C GLU A 6 34.83 -10.04 15.80
N ALA A 7 35.53 -11.05 15.29
CA ALA A 7 35.04 -11.86 14.18
C ALA A 7 33.76 -12.61 14.56
N ASP A 8 33.64 -13.06 15.80
CA ASP A 8 32.44 -13.72 16.33
C ASP A 8 31.28 -12.73 16.54
N ILE A 9 31.57 -11.47 16.94
CA ILE A 9 30.57 -10.39 16.95
C ILE A 9 30.12 -10.05 15.53
N VAL A 10 31.03 -9.88 14.58
CA VAL A 10 30.71 -9.58 13.19
C VAL A 10 29.89 -10.72 12.59
N ALA A 11 30.28 -11.98 12.81
CA ALA A 11 29.52 -13.13 12.35
C ALA A 11 28.12 -13.19 12.97
N ARG A 12 27.96 -13.00 14.28
CA ARG A 12 26.66 -13.00 14.95
C ARG A 12 25.78 -11.83 14.54
N THR A 13 26.35 -10.66 14.35
CA THR A 13 25.60 -9.49 13.84
C THR A 13 25.16 -9.71 12.40
N LEU A 14 26.01 -10.25 11.53
CA LEU A 14 25.65 -10.58 10.14
C LEU A 14 24.53 -11.63 10.09
N ILE A 15 24.63 -12.68 10.90
CA ILE A 15 23.58 -13.72 11.02
C ILE A 15 22.26 -13.08 11.47
N ASN A 16 22.27 -12.19 12.46
CA ASN A 16 21.05 -11.53 12.92
C ASN A 16 20.45 -10.55 11.90
N VAL A 17 21.26 -10.00 10.98
CA VAL A 17 20.77 -9.16 9.87
C VAL A 17 20.13 -10.01 8.78
N LEU A 18 20.75 -11.14 8.45
CA LEU A 18 20.31 -12.03 7.37
C LEU A 18 19.16 -12.95 7.80
N ASP A 19 19.22 -13.49 9.02
CA ASP A 19 18.23 -14.37 9.63
C ASP A 19 17.97 -14.00 11.11
N PRO A 20 17.19 -12.92 11.36
CA PRO A 20 16.89 -12.49 12.72
C PRO A 20 16.05 -13.54 13.46
N SER A 21 16.36 -13.75 14.73
CA SER A 21 15.57 -14.61 15.61
C SER A 21 14.10 -14.17 15.70
N GLN A 22 13.22 -15.10 16.06
CA GLN A 22 11.78 -14.83 16.20
C GLN A 22 11.50 -13.69 17.20
N GLU A 23 12.27 -13.61 18.30
CA GLU A 23 12.16 -12.54 19.28
C GLU A 23 12.51 -11.18 18.66
N GLN A 24 13.63 -11.07 17.93
CA GLN A 24 14.04 -9.84 17.25
C GLN A 24 12.99 -9.39 16.21
N ARG A 25 12.45 -10.33 15.42
CA ARG A 25 11.34 -10.06 14.50
C ARG A 25 10.11 -9.52 15.25
N SER A 26 9.76 -10.13 16.39
CA SER A 26 8.61 -9.71 17.20
C SER A 26 8.80 -8.30 17.79
N VAL A 27 10.01 -7.95 18.23
CA VAL A 27 10.35 -6.62 18.75
C VAL A 27 10.25 -5.57 17.65
N CYS A 28 10.79 -5.85 16.47
CA CYS A 28 10.66 -4.98 15.29
C CYS A 28 9.18 -4.78 14.90
N LEU A 29 8.39 -5.84 14.86
CA LEU A 29 6.95 -5.76 14.59
C LEU A 29 6.21 -4.95 15.66
N ARG A 30 6.56 -5.10 16.94
CA ARG A 30 5.97 -4.32 18.04
C ARG A 30 6.31 -2.85 17.92
N ALA A 31 7.57 -2.50 17.64
CA ALA A 31 8.00 -1.13 17.41
C ALA A 31 7.29 -0.51 16.19
N GLN A 32 7.15 -1.27 15.11
CA GLN A 32 6.35 -0.87 13.94
C GLN A 32 4.88 -0.63 14.31
N ARG A 33 4.26 -1.53 15.09
CA ARG A 33 2.86 -1.39 15.56
C ARG A 33 2.66 -0.15 16.44
N THR A 34 3.62 0.18 17.30
CA THR A 34 3.58 1.40 18.12
C THR A 34 3.68 2.64 17.23
N ARG A 35 4.61 2.66 16.25
CA ARG A 35 4.70 3.72 15.24
C ARG A 35 3.41 3.83 14.42
N TYR A 36 2.77 2.71 14.08
CA TYR A 36 1.45 2.66 13.42
C TYR A 36 0.38 3.34 14.27
N LYS A 37 0.29 3.06 15.58
CA LYS A 37 -0.70 3.67 16.46
C LYS A 37 -0.46 5.19 16.56
N ALA A 38 0.78 5.61 16.73
CA ALA A 38 1.14 7.03 16.76
C ALA A 38 0.78 7.74 15.45
N ARG A 39 1.11 7.16 14.28
CA ARG A 39 0.73 7.70 12.96
C ARG A 39 -0.78 7.73 12.75
N ARG A 40 -1.52 6.72 13.23
CA ARG A 40 -2.99 6.69 13.14
C ARG A 40 -3.62 7.83 13.95
N VAL A 41 -3.08 8.11 15.14
CA VAL A 41 -3.51 9.24 15.98
C VAL A 41 -3.16 10.57 15.31
N GLY A 42 -1.93 10.73 14.82
CA GLY A 42 -1.50 11.95 14.12
C GLY A 42 -2.27 12.20 12.81
N LEU A 43 -2.63 11.17 12.04
CA LEU A 43 -3.38 11.36 10.79
C LEU A 43 -4.83 11.82 10.99
N ARG A 44 -5.44 11.63 12.17
CA ARG A 44 -6.74 12.23 12.47
C ARG A 44 -6.66 13.76 12.51
N GLN A 45 -5.47 14.30 12.80
CA GLN A 45 -5.21 15.74 12.96
C GLN A 45 -4.83 16.42 11.63
N TRP A 46 -4.38 15.65 10.62
CA TRP A 46 -4.01 16.13 9.28
C TRP A 46 -5.14 16.00 8.23
N GLU A 47 -6.30 15.45 8.59
CA GLU A 47 -7.41 15.28 7.66
C GLU A 47 -8.15 16.61 7.36
N GLU A 48 -7.94 17.67 8.15
CA GLU A 48 -8.66 18.95 8.01
C GLU A 48 -7.95 19.99 7.09
N ASP A 49 -6.61 19.98 7.00
CA ASP A 49 -5.85 21.02 6.27
C ASP A 49 -5.43 20.67 4.82
N ASP A 50 -5.47 19.39 4.41
CA ASP A 50 -4.80 18.90 3.18
C ASP A 50 -5.76 18.41 2.09
N ALA A 51 -6.99 18.95 2.06
CA ALA A 51 -7.97 18.62 1.03
C ALA A 51 -7.50 18.98 -0.40
N CYS A 52 -6.57 19.93 -0.52
CA CYS A 52 -6.12 20.47 -1.81
C CYS A 52 -5.01 19.65 -2.49
N ALA A 53 -4.12 18.97 -1.74
CA ALA A 53 -3.03 18.16 -2.30
C ALA A 53 -3.48 16.76 -2.80
N ARG A 54 -4.71 16.35 -2.48
CA ARG A 54 -5.29 15.05 -2.85
C ARG A 54 -5.81 15.00 -4.29
N THR A 55 -5.87 16.15 -4.97
CA THR A 55 -6.49 16.33 -6.28
C THR A 55 -5.60 15.88 -7.43
N GLU A 56 -4.28 15.86 -7.24
CA GLU A 56 -3.35 15.40 -8.27
C GLU A 56 -3.53 13.88 -8.49
N PRO A 57 -3.79 13.47 -9.75
CA PRO A 57 -3.82 12.06 -10.10
C PRO A 57 -2.48 11.42 -9.71
N PRO A 58 -2.48 10.19 -9.17
CA PRO A 58 -1.23 9.46 -8.99
C PRO A 58 -0.46 9.42 -10.31
N ALA A 59 0.84 9.69 -10.26
CA ALA A 59 1.67 9.81 -11.44
C ALA A 59 1.58 8.56 -12.32
N ARG A 60 1.44 7.36 -11.72
CA ARG A 60 1.15 6.10 -12.42
C ARG A 60 0.31 5.18 -11.55
N ILE A 61 -0.81 4.69 -12.07
CA ILE A 61 -1.63 3.64 -11.46
C ILE A 61 -2.04 2.63 -12.53
N ALA A 62 -1.89 1.33 -12.25
CA ALA A 62 -2.33 0.27 -13.13
C ALA A 62 -2.88 -0.92 -12.34
N VAL A 63 -3.99 -1.48 -12.78
CA VAL A 63 -4.45 -2.79 -12.29
C VAL A 63 -3.62 -3.86 -12.98
N MET A 64 -2.83 -4.61 -12.22
CA MET A 64 -1.93 -5.63 -12.75
C MET A 64 -2.68 -6.93 -13.00
N GLU A 65 -3.50 -7.34 -12.03
CA GLU A 65 -4.24 -8.60 -12.09
C GLU A 65 -5.48 -8.55 -11.21
N ARG A 66 -6.49 -9.34 -11.60
CA ARG A 66 -7.63 -9.67 -10.74
C ARG A 66 -7.38 -11.01 -10.07
N LEU A 67 -7.11 -10.97 -8.78
CA LEU A 67 -6.87 -12.15 -7.94
C LEU A 67 -8.18 -12.87 -7.56
N SER A 68 -9.27 -12.12 -7.37
CA SER A 68 -10.61 -12.67 -7.13
C SER A 68 -11.69 -11.61 -7.36
N LEU A 69 -12.97 -11.95 -7.13
CA LEU A 69 -14.08 -10.98 -7.13
C LEU A 69 -13.94 -9.88 -6.07
N TYR A 70 -13.11 -10.11 -5.05
CA TYR A 70 -12.93 -9.22 -3.90
C TYR A 70 -11.51 -8.69 -3.77
N MET A 71 -10.56 -9.12 -4.59
CA MET A 71 -9.16 -8.72 -4.48
C MET A 71 -8.52 -8.47 -5.86
N ILE A 72 -7.71 -7.44 -5.92
CA ILE A 72 -6.91 -7.08 -7.10
C ILE A 72 -5.48 -6.73 -6.68
N SER A 73 -4.53 -6.88 -7.60
CA SER A 73 -3.18 -6.34 -7.46
C SER A 73 -3.06 -5.07 -8.28
N VAL A 74 -2.47 -4.03 -7.69
CA VAL A 74 -2.36 -2.69 -8.27
C VAL A 74 -0.92 -2.23 -8.17
N SER A 75 -0.37 -1.76 -9.29
CA SER A 75 0.84 -0.96 -9.30
C SER A 75 0.48 0.51 -9.12
N TRP A 76 1.25 1.20 -8.28
CA TRP A 76 1.01 2.57 -7.86
C TRP A 76 2.33 3.31 -7.77
N SER A 77 2.38 4.54 -8.25
CA SER A 77 3.49 5.46 -8.04
C SER A 77 2.97 6.88 -7.95
N ASP A 78 3.35 7.59 -6.90
CA ASP A 78 3.16 9.04 -6.80
C ASP A 78 4.39 9.71 -6.19
N SER A 79 4.56 11.00 -6.50
CA SER A 79 5.72 11.79 -6.08
C SER A 79 5.81 11.95 -4.56
N CYS A 80 4.70 11.85 -3.83
CA CYS A 80 4.64 12.10 -2.39
C CYS A 80 4.74 10.82 -1.54
N SER A 81 4.30 9.68 -2.09
CA SER A 81 4.15 8.42 -1.34
C SER A 81 5.01 7.27 -1.87
N GLY A 82 5.76 7.50 -2.95
CA GLY A 82 6.65 6.52 -3.55
C GLY A 82 5.95 5.51 -4.45
N ARG A 83 6.59 4.35 -4.66
CA ARG A 83 6.12 3.29 -5.56
C ARG A 83 5.74 2.03 -4.80
N TYR A 84 4.59 1.47 -5.14
CA TYR A 84 4.15 0.14 -4.76
C TYR A 84 3.97 -0.69 -6.04
N ALA A 85 4.76 -1.74 -6.24
CA ALA A 85 4.75 -2.49 -7.50
C ALA A 85 3.52 -3.40 -7.62
N GLU A 86 3.17 -4.15 -6.57
CA GLU A 86 2.11 -5.16 -6.57
C GLU A 86 1.33 -5.09 -5.25
N GLN A 87 0.63 -3.98 -5.05
CA GLN A 87 -0.13 -3.78 -3.83
C GLN A 87 -1.48 -4.48 -3.92
N ILE A 88 -1.84 -5.21 -2.86
CA ILE A 88 -3.14 -5.86 -2.75
C ILE A 88 -4.22 -4.87 -2.34
N TRP A 89 -5.31 -4.83 -3.10
CA TRP A 89 -6.49 -4.01 -2.82
C TRP A 89 -7.72 -4.89 -2.65
N CYS A 90 -8.56 -4.58 -1.67
CA CYS A 90 -9.76 -5.34 -1.31
C CYS A 90 -11.03 -4.56 -1.63
N ARG A 91 -12.06 -5.29 -2.10
CA ARG A 91 -13.38 -4.75 -2.40
C ARG A 91 -14.13 -4.39 -1.11
N SER A 92 -14.79 -3.24 -1.12
CA SER A 92 -15.59 -2.70 -0.03
C SER A 92 -16.66 -1.76 -0.59
N ARG A 93 -17.42 -1.10 0.28
CA ARG A 93 -18.30 0.03 -0.10
C ARG A 93 -17.67 1.36 0.29
N ALA A 94 -17.85 2.37 -0.55
CA ALA A 94 -17.41 3.72 -0.27
C ALA A 94 -18.16 4.28 0.95
N ARG A 95 -17.43 4.70 1.99
CA ARG A 95 -18.02 5.29 3.20
C ARG A 95 -18.19 6.81 3.07
N VAL A 96 -17.37 7.43 2.22
CA VAL A 96 -17.36 8.86 1.93
C VAL A 96 -17.29 9.05 0.41
N PRO A 97 -17.85 10.14 -0.13
CA PRO A 97 -17.63 10.52 -1.52
C PRO A 97 -16.14 10.71 -1.82
N SER A 98 -15.72 10.39 -3.03
CA SER A 98 -14.33 10.54 -3.47
C SER A 98 -14.21 10.48 -5.00
N THR A 99 -12.98 10.45 -5.50
CA THR A 99 -12.68 10.29 -6.92
C THR A 99 -11.96 8.97 -7.15
N CYS A 100 -12.35 8.24 -8.20
CA CYS A 100 -11.70 7.02 -8.64
C CYS A 100 -10.26 7.34 -9.05
N ALA A 101 -9.29 6.78 -8.33
CA ALA A 101 -7.87 7.02 -8.58
C ALA A 101 -7.41 6.52 -9.97
N LEU A 102 -8.11 5.55 -10.54
CA LEU A 102 -7.78 4.98 -11.85
C LEU A 102 -8.32 5.79 -13.03
N THR A 103 -9.50 6.41 -12.87
CA THR A 103 -10.24 7.01 -14.01
C THR A 103 -10.67 8.45 -13.80
N GLY A 104 -10.51 9.01 -12.60
CA GLY A 104 -11.01 10.34 -12.26
C GLY A 104 -12.53 10.43 -12.09
N ARG A 105 -13.28 9.33 -12.26
CA ARG A 105 -14.75 9.33 -12.09
C ARG A 105 -15.16 9.56 -10.64
N ALA A 106 -16.26 10.26 -10.43
CA ALA A 106 -16.84 10.43 -9.09
C ALA A 106 -17.26 9.08 -8.48
N ILE A 107 -17.04 8.93 -7.19
CA ILE A 107 -17.46 7.81 -6.35
C ILE A 107 -18.40 8.37 -5.30
N GLN A 108 -19.60 7.82 -5.24
CA GLN A 108 -20.60 8.16 -4.24
C GLN A 108 -20.55 7.22 -3.05
N ARG A 109 -21.12 7.66 -1.92
CA ARG A 109 -21.26 6.80 -0.75
C ARG A 109 -22.11 5.57 -1.11
N GLY A 110 -21.66 4.38 -0.73
CA GLY A 110 -22.32 3.11 -1.01
C GLY A 110 -21.79 2.40 -2.26
N ASP A 111 -21.05 3.10 -3.13
CA ASP A 111 -20.50 2.51 -4.35
C ASP A 111 -19.51 1.37 -4.04
N PRO A 112 -19.51 0.30 -4.84
CA PRO A 112 -18.51 -0.76 -4.72
C PRO A 112 -17.15 -0.23 -5.18
N VAL A 113 -16.16 -0.31 -4.30
CA VAL A 113 -14.80 0.20 -4.54
C VAL A 113 -13.74 -0.78 -4.07
N PHE A 114 -12.57 -0.76 -4.69
CA PHE A 114 -11.36 -1.38 -4.16
C PHE A 114 -10.56 -0.34 -3.36
N ARG A 115 -9.96 -0.78 -2.25
CA ARG A 115 -9.09 0.02 -1.38
C ARG A 115 -7.80 -0.74 -1.05
N PRO A 116 -6.66 -0.06 -0.80
CA PRO A 116 -5.45 -0.72 -0.36
C PRO A 116 -5.72 -1.56 0.89
N ARG A 117 -5.27 -2.82 0.89
CA ARG A 117 -5.35 -3.66 2.08
C ARG A 117 -4.38 -3.09 3.12
N GLY A 118 -4.93 -2.57 4.22
CA GLY A 118 -4.12 -2.19 5.38
C GLY A 118 -3.53 -3.42 6.05
N SER A 119 -2.28 -3.33 6.50
CA SER A 119 -1.69 -4.27 7.45
C SER A 119 -1.77 -3.69 8.86
N GLU A 120 -1.83 -4.55 9.88
CA GLU A 120 -1.74 -4.12 11.28
C GLU A 120 -0.42 -3.43 11.62
N ALA A 121 0.64 -3.71 10.85
CA ALA A 121 1.98 -3.18 11.08
C ALA A 121 2.21 -1.81 10.42
N CYS A 122 1.48 -1.47 9.35
CA CYS A 122 1.70 -0.24 8.60
C CYS A 122 0.45 0.19 7.81
N LEU A 123 0.14 1.49 7.85
CA LEU A 123 -0.85 2.09 6.95
C LEU A 123 -0.10 2.61 5.72
N PRO A 124 -0.47 2.15 4.51
CA PRO A 124 0.13 2.70 3.32
C PRO A 124 -0.33 4.16 3.15
N ALA A 125 0.55 5.01 2.60
CA ALA A 125 0.26 6.43 2.46
C ALA A 125 -0.91 6.70 1.49
N ASN A 126 -1.19 5.76 0.58
CA ASN A 126 -2.35 5.78 -0.32
C ASN A 126 -3.64 5.19 0.29
N ARG A 127 -3.71 4.90 1.61
CA ARG A 127 -4.85 4.19 2.27
C ARG A 127 -6.25 4.73 1.97
N GLN A 128 -6.38 6.04 1.73
CA GLN A 128 -7.64 6.73 1.46
C GLN A 128 -8.08 6.65 -0.01
N ARG A 129 -7.20 6.22 -0.91
CA ARG A 129 -7.47 6.14 -2.34
C ARG A 129 -8.45 5.00 -2.63
N MET A 130 -9.27 5.18 -3.66
CA MET A 130 -10.32 4.25 -4.05
C MET A 130 -10.31 4.05 -5.56
N ILE A 131 -10.59 2.82 -6.00
CA ILE A 131 -10.84 2.50 -7.40
C ILE A 131 -12.28 2.00 -7.51
N LEU A 132 -13.08 2.60 -8.39
CA LEU A 132 -14.46 2.18 -8.62
C LEU A 132 -14.47 0.74 -9.18
N ALA A 133 -15.21 -0.17 -8.56
CA ALA A 133 -15.15 -1.59 -8.93
C ALA A 133 -15.56 -1.85 -10.38
N ALA A 134 -16.47 -1.03 -10.92
CA ALA A 134 -16.95 -1.15 -12.29
C ALA A 134 -15.87 -0.86 -13.36
N THR A 135 -14.79 -0.14 -13.01
CA THR A 135 -13.74 0.22 -13.98
C THR A 135 -12.62 -0.81 -14.08
N VAL A 136 -12.58 -1.77 -13.14
CA VAL A 136 -11.48 -2.74 -13.04
C VAL A 136 -11.44 -3.69 -14.24
N GLN A 137 -12.59 -4.23 -14.65
CA GLN A 137 -12.62 -5.22 -15.74
C GLN A 137 -12.11 -4.58 -17.04
N SER A 138 -12.66 -3.44 -17.42
CA SER A 138 -12.24 -2.70 -18.61
C SER A 138 -10.76 -2.32 -18.60
N SER A 139 -10.17 -2.08 -17.42
CA SER A 139 -8.74 -1.78 -17.29
C SER A 139 -7.85 -3.00 -17.55
N ILE A 140 -8.31 -4.19 -17.17
CA ILE A 140 -7.59 -5.46 -17.41
C ILE A 140 -7.69 -5.79 -18.89
N ASP A 141 -8.89 -5.72 -19.47
CA ASP A 141 -9.12 -5.98 -20.89
C ASP A 141 -8.25 -5.04 -21.77
N ALA A 142 -8.12 -3.77 -21.37
CA ALA A 142 -7.25 -2.81 -22.04
C ALA A 142 -5.74 -3.09 -21.86
N ALA A 143 -5.34 -3.76 -20.77
CA ALA A 143 -3.96 -4.19 -20.57
C ALA A 143 -3.60 -5.41 -21.42
N ASP A 144 -4.52 -6.38 -21.54
CA ASP A 144 -4.34 -7.57 -22.37
C ASP A 144 -4.25 -7.22 -23.86
N ALA A 145 -5.09 -6.29 -24.32
CA ALA A 145 -5.05 -5.78 -25.69
C ALA A 145 -3.71 -5.10 -26.05
N ARG A 146 -3.05 -4.45 -25.08
CA ARG A 146 -1.71 -3.87 -25.30
C ARG A 146 -0.59 -4.91 -25.36
N SER A 147 -0.81 -6.07 -24.76
CA SER A 147 0.20 -7.15 -24.68
C SER A 147 0.18 -8.06 -25.92
N THR A 148 -0.93 -8.09 -26.65
CA THR A 148 -1.12 -8.90 -27.87
C THR A 148 -0.74 -8.17 -29.17
N GLY A 149 -0.49 -6.86 -29.11
CA GLY A 149 -0.17 -6.01 -30.27
C GLY A 149 1.31 -5.68 -30.45
N SER A 150 2.23 -6.42 -29.82
CA SER A 150 3.67 -6.17 -29.89
C SER A 150 4.45 -7.32 -30.52
#